data_AF-A0A1Z5KPD9-F1
#
_entry.id   AF-A0A1Z5KPD9-F1
#
_cell.length_a   1.000
_cell.length_b   1.000
_cell.length_c   1.000
_cell.angle_alpha   90.00
_cell.angle_beta   90.00
_cell.angle_gamma   90.00
#
_symmetry.space_group_name_H-M   'P 1'
#
loop_
_entity.id
_entity.type
_entity.pdbx_description
1 polymer ?
#
loop_
_entity_poly.entity_id
_entity_poly.type
_entity_poly.pdbx_seq_one_letter_code
_entity_poly.pdbx_strand_id
1 'polypeptide(L)'
;MTLKTVEVLAPSNLPEGYVFDATVDGVTFAVTVPKGGVEEGQPIRVAYPVPSAPILVAATPIVETPITSSFVQPDGTRVTETKHPDGTSTVIRETPRIQGSSESQPLAPTGRFRNGMCDCFEVFCSGRFWMACCCIGCYMGQIMQRFKLNPFGAPGNYQNTCLICTVAFTILIAVSWILTAAANVNLNLIVLIWMTIAIALTHREFRKKYLIPPKCCGESCWGDCCCALWCGCCLAIQMDRHTHDEKIYKYQCCTNTGLSQGAPEIV
;
A
#
# COMPACT_ATOMS: atom_id res chain seq x y z
N MET A 1 -28.15 -37.50 -5.40
CA MET A 1 -27.38 -36.55 -4.58
C MET A 1 -28.29 -35.39 -4.23
N THR A 2 -28.58 -35.18 -2.95
CA THR A 2 -29.33 -34.01 -2.47
C THR A 2 -28.37 -32.83 -2.40
N LEU A 3 -28.51 -31.84 -3.29
CA LEU A 3 -27.75 -30.59 -3.21
C LEU A 3 -28.24 -29.82 -2.00
N LYS A 4 -27.37 -29.58 -1.02
CA LYS A 4 -27.64 -28.59 0.02
C LYS A 4 -27.67 -27.22 -0.64
N THR A 5 -28.69 -26.43 -0.34
CA THR A 5 -28.79 -25.04 -0.78
C THR A 5 -28.59 -24.14 0.43
N VAL A 6 -27.92 -23.01 0.22
CA VAL A 6 -27.72 -21.98 1.25
C VAL A 6 -28.22 -20.64 0.70
N GLU A 7 -28.68 -19.78 1.61
CA GLU A 7 -29.19 -18.46 1.30
C GLU A 7 -28.15 -17.42 1.74
N VAL A 8 -27.64 -16.65 0.77
CA VAL A 8 -26.60 -15.64 0.98
C VAL A 8 -27.20 -14.28 0.68
N LEU A 9 -26.99 -13.29 1.56
CA LEU A 9 -27.47 -11.92 1.34
C LEU A 9 -26.51 -11.15 0.45
N ALA A 10 -27.03 -10.42 -0.53
CA ALA A 10 -26.21 -9.58 -1.41
C ALA A 10 -25.56 -8.42 -0.63
N PRO A 11 -24.25 -8.16 -0.78
CA PRO A 11 -23.54 -7.13 -0.03
C PRO A 11 -23.80 -5.69 -0.53
N SER A 12 -24.33 -5.55 -1.75
CA SER A 12 -24.67 -4.27 -2.38
C SER A 12 -25.59 -4.52 -3.58
N ASN A 13 -26.01 -3.45 -4.26
CA ASN A 13 -26.70 -3.56 -5.55
C ASN A 13 -25.71 -4.06 -6.61
N LEU A 14 -25.91 -5.28 -7.11
CA LEU A 14 -25.00 -5.93 -8.05
C LEU A 14 -25.70 -6.21 -9.40
N PRO A 15 -25.02 -5.95 -10.54
CA PRO A 15 -25.57 -6.26 -11.86
C PRO A 15 -25.57 -7.77 -12.11
N GLU A 16 -26.41 -8.21 -13.07
CA GLU A 16 -26.46 -9.61 -13.47
C GLU A 16 -25.10 -10.16 -13.93
N GLY A 17 -24.83 -11.42 -13.60
CA GLY A 17 -23.58 -12.10 -13.98
C GLY A 17 -22.34 -11.72 -13.17
N TYR A 18 -22.44 -10.76 -12.24
CA TYR A 18 -21.37 -10.45 -11.31
C TYR A 18 -21.07 -11.67 -10.41
N VAL A 19 -19.80 -11.89 -10.07
CA VAL A 19 -19.37 -13.01 -9.21
C VAL A 19 -18.70 -12.45 -7.97
N PHE A 20 -19.13 -12.91 -6.80
CA PHE A 20 -18.53 -12.55 -5.51
C PHE A 20 -18.32 -13.78 -4.63
N ASP A 21 -17.38 -13.68 -3.69
CA ASP A 21 -17.08 -14.76 -2.75
C ASP A 21 -18.00 -14.70 -1.53
N ALA A 22 -18.58 -15.84 -1.16
CA ALA A 22 -19.37 -16.02 0.05
C ALA A 22 -18.73 -17.08 0.96
N THR A 23 -18.72 -16.83 2.26
CA THR A 23 -18.18 -17.77 3.27
C THR A 23 -19.32 -18.28 4.15
N VAL A 24 -19.54 -19.58 4.15
CA VAL A 24 -20.49 -20.28 5.03
C VAL A 24 -19.76 -21.44 5.69
N ASP A 25 -19.87 -21.59 7.02
CA ASP A 25 -19.19 -22.63 7.80
C ASP A 25 -17.66 -22.72 7.57
N GLY A 26 -17.02 -21.57 7.30
CA GLY A 26 -15.57 -21.50 7.03
C GLY A 26 -15.15 -21.96 5.63
N VAL A 27 -16.11 -22.30 4.76
CA VAL A 27 -15.86 -22.63 3.36
C VAL A 27 -16.22 -21.43 2.49
N THR A 28 -15.25 -20.95 1.69
CA THR A 28 -15.47 -19.86 0.73
C THR A 28 -15.76 -20.44 -0.64
N PHE A 29 -16.82 -19.95 -1.29
CA PHE A 29 -17.21 -20.35 -2.64
C PHE A 29 -17.77 -19.15 -3.42
N ALA A 30 -17.67 -19.21 -4.75
CA ALA A 30 -18.11 -18.15 -5.64
C ALA A 30 -19.63 -18.20 -5.90
N VAL A 31 -20.29 -17.05 -5.78
CA VAL A 31 -21.72 -16.84 -6.04
C VAL A 31 -21.89 -15.96 -7.27
N THR A 32 -22.60 -16.44 -8.28
CA THR A 32 -22.95 -15.66 -9.48
C THR A 32 -24.33 -15.02 -9.32
N VAL A 33 -24.41 -13.72 -9.56
CA VAL A 33 -25.65 -12.94 -9.51
C VAL A 33 -26.59 -13.36 -10.64
N PRO A 34 -27.87 -13.67 -10.35
CA PRO A 34 -28.84 -14.10 -11.35
C PRO A 34 -29.19 -13.00 -12.37
N LYS A 35 -29.89 -13.39 -13.43
CA LYS A 35 -30.42 -12.44 -14.42
C LYS A 35 -31.32 -11.41 -13.74
N GLY A 36 -31.19 -10.14 -14.15
CA GLY A 36 -31.90 -9.01 -13.55
C GLY A 36 -31.18 -8.31 -12.39
N GLY A 37 -30.03 -8.82 -11.95
CA GLY A 37 -29.28 -8.24 -10.82
C GLY A 37 -29.91 -8.54 -9.47
N VAL A 38 -29.34 -7.98 -8.41
CA VAL A 38 -29.83 -8.07 -7.03
C VAL A 38 -29.64 -6.76 -6.29
N GLU A 39 -30.54 -6.47 -5.36
CA GLU A 39 -30.43 -5.34 -4.44
C GLU A 39 -29.67 -5.71 -3.16
N GLU A 40 -29.07 -4.72 -2.49
CA GLU A 40 -28.39 -4.92 -1.20
C GLU A 40 -29.31 -5.58 -0.16
N GLY A 41 -28.81 -6.63 0.49
CA GLY A 41 -29.58 -7.42 1.46
C GLY A 41 -30.56 -8.42 0.85
N GLN A 42 -30.71 -8.47 -0.48
CA GLN A 42 -31.59 -9.45 -1.13
C GLN A 42 -31.01 -10.88 -0.99
N PRO A 43 -31.82 -11.88 -0.58
CA PRO A 43 -31.37 -13.25 -0.47
C PRO A 43 -31.19 -13.94 -1.83
N ILE A 44 -30.06 -14.62 -2.00
CA ILE A 44 -29.70 -15.43 -3.17
C ILE A 44 -29.55 -16.89 -2.76
N ARG A 45 -30.27 -17.79 -3.43
CA ARG A 45 -30.16 -19.23 -3.19
C ARG A 45 -29.14 -19.86 -4.11
N VAL A 46 -28.10 -20.44 -3.52
CA VAL A 46 -26.99 -21.07 -4.23
C VAL A 46 -26.78 -22.50 -3.75
N ALA A 47 -26.33 -23.36 -4.67
CA ALA A 47 -25.95 -24.72 -4.34
C ALA A 47 -24.67 -24.68 -3.49
N TYR A 48 -24.74 -25.22 -2.28
CA TYR A 48 -23.60 -25.33 -1.39
C TYR A 48 -22.71 -26.50 -1.85
N PRO A 49 -21.45 -26.25 -2.24
CA PRO A 49 -20.54 -27.33 -2.58
C PRO A 49 -20.23 -28.10 -1.29
N VAL A 50 -20.90 -29.22 -1.08
CA VAL A 50 -20.55 -30.14 0.00
C VAL A 50 -19.17 -30.69 -0.34
N PRO A 51 -18.13 -30.51 0.49
CA PRO A 51 -16.87 -31.19 0.29
C PRO A 51 -17.18 -32.68 0.19
N SER A 52 -16.99 -33.26 -0.99
CA SER A 52 -17.12 -34.70 -1.18
C SER A 52 -16.26 -35.35 -0.11
N ALA A 53 -16.90 -36.16 0.75
CA ALA A 53 -16.26 -36.80 1.89
C ALA A 53 -14.88 -37.34 1.48
N PRO A 54 -13.84 -37.16 2.32
CA PRO A 54 -12.51 -37.63 2.00
C PRO A 54 -12.60 -39.11 1.62
N ILE A 55 -12.21 -39.41 0.38
CA ILE A 55 -12.08 -40.77 -0.11
C ILE A 55 -11.13 -41.46 0.88
N LEU A 56 -11.62 -42.50 1.56
CA LEU A 56 -10.80 -43.40 2.36
C LEU A 56 -9.77 -44.05 1.42
N VAL A 57 -8.60 -43.43 1.31
CA VAL A 57 -7.44 -44.00 0.63
C VAL A 57 -6.90 -45.11 1.53
N ALA A 58 -6.76 -46.30 0.93
CA ALA A 58 -6.24 -47.50 1.56
C ALA A 58 -4.91 -47.25 2.31
N ALA A 59 -4.76 -47.96 3.42
CA ALA A 59 -3.61 -47.89 4.32
C ALA A 59 -2.28 -47.96 3.55
N THR A 60 -1.57 -46.84 3.56
CA THR A 60 -0.17 -46.73 3.14
C THR A 60 0.73 -47.07 4.34
N PRO A 61 1.96 -47.56 4.08
CA PRO A 61 2.89 -47.95 5.12
C PRO A 61 3.19 -46.78 6.06
N ILE A 62 3.51 -47.10 7.31
CA ILE A 62 3.87 -46.15 8.38
C ILE A 62 5.07 -45.33 7.90
N VAL A 63 4.80 -44.17 7.31
CA VAL A 63 5.78 -43.14 7.00
C VAL A 63 5.99 -42.37 8.31
N GLU A 64 7.23 -42.31 8.77
CA GLU A 64 7.62 -41.52 9.94
C GLU A 64 7.13 -40.08 9.76
N THR A 65 6.23 -39.66 10.64
CA THR A 65 5.64 -38.33 10.59
C THR A 65 6.71 -37.27 10.86
N PRO A 66 6.81 -36.23 10.00
CA PRO A 66 7.77 -35.15 10.22
C PRO A 66 7.54 -34.47 11.56
N ILE A 67 8.64 -34.21 12.28
CA ILE A 67 8.59 -33.53 13.58
C ILE A 67 8.47 -32.05 13.31
N THR A 68 7.35 -31.46 13.76
CA THR A 68 7.07 -30.03 13.63
C THR A 68 7.26 -29.37 14.98
N SER A 69 8.09 -28.33 15.04
CA SER A 69 8.22 -27.47 16.21
C SER A 69 7.77 -26.05 15.86
N SER A 70 7.08 -25.38 16.77
CA SER A 70 6.67 -24.00 16.58
C SER A 70 7.05 -23.16 17.79
N PHE A 71 7.66 -22.00 17.55
CA PHE A 71 7.99 -21.03 18.59
C PHE A 71 7.62 -19.61 18.15
N VAL A 72 7.40 -18.73 19.12
CA VAL A 72 7.06 -17.32 18.88
C VAL A 72 8.27 -16.47 19.25
N GLN A 73 8.73 -15.64 18.32
CA GLN A 73 9.81 -14.68 18.56
C GLN A 73 9.30 -13.47 19.37
N PRO A 74 10.20 -12.70 20.03
CA PRO A 74 9.82 -11.51 20.80
C PRO A 74 9.09 -10.42 20.00
N ASP A 75 9.25 -10.40 18.68
CA ASP A 75 8.56 -9.50 17.74
C ASP A 75 7.13 -9.97 17.37
N GLY A 76 6.70 -11.11 17.92
CA GLY A 76 5.41 -11.75 17.64
C GLY A 76 5.42 -12.68 16.43
N THR A 77 6.53 -12.79 15.67
CA THR A 77 6.63 -13.68 14.52
C THR A 77 6.57 -15.15 14.97
N ARG A 78 5.63 -15.92 14.42
CA ARG A 78 5.55 -17.37 14.66
C ARG A 78 6.44 -18.08 13.65
N VAL A 79 7.40 -18.85 14.14
CA VAL A 79 8.29 -19.66 13.33
C VAL A 79 7.88 -21.11 13.51
N THR A 80 7.51 -21.76 12.41
CA THR A 80 7.22 -23.19 12.35
C THR A 80 8.32 -23.86 11.57
N GLU A 81 9.06 -24.75 12.22
CA GLU A 81 10.11 -25.56 11.60
C GLU A 81 9.64 -27.01 11.50
N THR A 82 9.58 -27.50 10.26
CA THR A 82 9.23 -28.89 9.96
C THR A 82 10.47 -29.61 9.50
N LYS A 83 10.93 -30.60 10.28
CA LYS A 83 12.08 -31.43 9.92
C LYS A 83 11.59 -32.71 9.22
N HIS A 84 12.03 -32.90 7.99
CA HIS A 84 11.70 -34.06 7.17
C HIS A 84 12.64 -35.24 7.47
N PRO A 85 12.19 -36.50 7.27
CA PRO A 85 13.00 -37.70 7.52
C PRO A 85 14.28 -37.78 6.68
N ASP A 86 14.31 -37.11 5.53
CA ASP A 86 15.47 -37.02 4.63
C ASP A 86 16.54 -36.02 5.11
N GLY A 87 16.32 -35.37 6.26
CA GLY A 87 17.22 -34.38 6.84
C GLY A 87 16.96 -32.94 6.38
N THR A 88 16.04 -32.73 5.45
CA THR A 88 15.67 -31.38 4.98
C THR A 88 14.78 -30.68 6.00
N SER A 89 14.92 -29.36 6.14
CA SER A 89 14.11 -28.56 7.08
C SER A 89 13.38 -27.45 6.34
N THR A 90 12.08 -27.34 6.57
CA THR A 90 11.22 -26.30 6.01
C THR A 90 10.88 -25.31 7.12
N VAL A 91 11.28 -24.05 6.97
CA VAL A 91 11.01 -22.97 7.95
C VAL A 91 9.94 -22.04 7.39
N ILE A 92 8.77 -22.04 8.01
CA ILE A 92 7.67 -21.13 7.70
C ILE A 92 7.69 -20.01 8.74
N ARG A 93 7.83 -18.77 8.28
CA ARG A 93 7.69 -17.57 9.13
C ARG A 93 6.32 -16.95 8.88
N GLU A 94 5.41 -17.19 9.82
CA GLU A 94 4.13 -16.49 9.88
C GLU A 94 4.31 -15.23 10.70
N THR A 95 4.49 -14.11 10.01
CA THR A 95 4.28 -12.81 10.65
C THR A 95 2.81 -12.75 11.02
N PRO A 96 2.43 -12.51 12.29
CA PRO A 96 1.03 -12.46 12.69
C PRO A 96 0.33 -11.43 11.81
N ARG A 97 -0.47 -11.93 10.87
CA ARG A 97 -1.39 -11.11 10.10
C ARG A 97 -2.36 -10.62 11.14
N ILE A 98 -2.23 -9.35 11.53
CA ILE A 98 -3.18 -8.70 12.44
C ILE A 98 -4.55 -9.01 11.83
N GLN A 99 -5.30 -9.91 12.48
CA GLN A 99 -6.73 -10.12 12.23
C GLN A 99 -7.45 -8.88 12.73
N GLY A 100 -7.12 -7.74 12.15
CA GLY A 100 -7.99 -6.59 12.09
C GLY A 100 -9.08 -7.00 11.13
N SER A 101 -10.31 -6.92 11.61
CA SER A 101 -11.52 -6.93 10.80
C SER A 101 -11.25 -6.36 9.40
N SER A 102 -11.78 -7.00 8.38
CA SER A 102 -11.94 -6.41 7.04
C SER A 102 -12.96 -5.27 7.06
N GLU A 103 -12.92 -4.45 8.11
CA GLU A 103 -13.60 -3.18 8.17
C GLU A 103 -12.92 -2.33 7.11
N SER A 104 -13.67 -2.10 6.03
CA SER A 104 -13.22 -1.37 4.86
C SER A 104 -12.59 -0.08 5.34
N GLN A 105 -11.26 -0.02 5.24
CA GLN A 105 -10.50 1.18 5.55
C GLN A 105 -11.21 2.35 4.86
N PRO A 106 -11.52 3.44 5.59
CA PRO A 106 -12.22 4.55 4.99
C PRO A 106 -11.39 5.05 3.81
N LEU A 107 -11.92 4.84 2.60
CA LEU A 107 -11.22 5.17 1.36
C LEU A 107 -10.70 6.60 1.44
N ALA A 108 -9.51 6.83 0.89
CA ALA A 108 -8.97 8.18 0.79
C ALA A 108 -10.01 9.10 0.12
N PRO A 109 -10.30 10.29 0.70
CA PRO A 109 -11.39 11.13 0.22
C PRO A 109 -11.12 11.60 -1.21
N THR A 110 -12.10 11.45 -2.10
CA THR A 110 -12.01 12.01 -3.46
C THR A 110 -12.50 13.45 -3.50
N GLY A 111 -12.03 14.24 -4.47
CA GLY A 111 -12.44 15.63 -4.65
C GLY A 111 -11.80 16.65 -3.69
N ARG A 112 -11.11 16.19 -2.63
CA ARG A 112 -10.36 17.08 -1.71
C ARG A 112 -9.24 16.34 -0.99
N PHE A 113 -8.20 17.09 -0.60
CA PHE A 113 -7.20 16.58 0.34
C PHE A 113 -7.81 16.29 1.72
N ARG A 114 -7.26 15.28 2.40
CA ARG A 114 -7.67 14.87 3.75
C ARG A 114 -7.29 15.95 4.77
N ASN A 115 -6.10 16.52 4.58
CA ASN A 115 -5.54 17.59 5.39
C ASN A 115 -5.24 18.83 4.54
N GLY A 116 -5.27 19.99 5.17
CA GLY A 116 -4.75 21.24 4.61
C GLY A 116 -3.24 21.18 4.41
N MET A 117 -2.71 22.10 3.60
CA MET A 117 -1.27 22.14 3.31
C MET A 117 -0.47 22.57 4.55
N CYS A 118 -1.01 23.49 5.36
CA CYS A 118 -0.38 23.94 6.60
C CYS A 118 -0.57 22.97 7.78
N ASP A 119 -1.34 21.90 7.63
CA ASP A 119 -1.51 20.89 8.69
C ASP A 119 -0.21 20.09 8.91
N CYS A 120 0.83 20.33 8.11
CA CYS A 120 2.18 19.81 8.33
C CYS A 120 2.76 20.21 9.71
N PHE A 121 2.30 21.31 10.30
CA PHE A 121 2.76 21.74 11.64
C PHE A 121 2.23 20.85 12.77
N GLU A 122 1.11 20.13 12.57
CA GLU A 122 0.61 19.16 13.55
C GLU A 122 1.59 17.99 13.75
N VAL A 123 2.40 17.70 12.73
CA VAL A 123 3.37 16.61 12.72
C VAL A 123 4.81 17.09 12.84
N PHE A 124 5.04 18.37 13.18
CA PHE A 124 6.36 19.00 13.28
C PHE A 124 7.34 18.22 14.20
N CYS A 125 6.84 17.71 15.34
CA CYS A 125 7.64 16.94 16.28
C CYS A 125 7.79 15.45 15.91
N SER A 126 7.23 15.02 14.77
CA SER A 126 7.33 13.63 14.31
C SER A 126 8.51 13.45 13.34
N GLY A 127 9.07 12.23 13.30
CA GLY A 127 10.11 11.89 12.33
C GLY A 127 9.68 12.11 10.87
N ARG A 128 8.37 12.07 10.58
CA ARG A 128 7.79 12.34 9.26
C ARG A 128 8.12 13.75 8.77
N PHE A 129 7.99 14.76 9.63
CA PHE A 129 8.29 16.15 9.26
C PHE A 129 9.76 16.34 8.89
N TRP A 130 10.66 15.79 9.71
CA TRP A 130 12.10 15.88 9.46
C TRP A 130 12.53 15.06 8.25
N MET A 131 11.91 13.91 7.99
CA MET A 131 12.15 13.16 6.75
C MET A 131 11.69 13.95 5.52
N ALA A 132 10.54 14.60 5.57
CA ALA A 132 10.07 15.46 4.48
C ALA A 132 10.92 16.73 4.29
N CYS A 133 11.45 17.31 5.37
CA CYS A 133 12.22 18.55 5.33
C CYS A 133 13.69 18.33 4.98
N CYS A 134 14.35 17.35 5.59
CA CYS A 134 15.79 17.12 5.47
C CYS A 134 16.15 15.98 4.50
N CYS A 135 15.23 15.04 4.28
CA CYS A 135 15.46 13.86 3.44
C CYS A 135 14.39 13.73 2.36
N ILE A 136 14.04 14.86 1.74
CA ILE A 136 12.89 14.95 0.82
C ILE A 136 12.98 13.98 -0.36
N GLY A 137 14.18 13.68 -0.86
CA GLY A 137 14.38 12.66 -1.92
C GLY A 137 13.94 11.27 -1.48
N CYS A 138 14.30 10.85 -0.25
CA CYS A 138 13.87 9.58 0.32
C CYS A 138 12.37 9.56 0.55
N TYR A 139 11.85 10.64 1.15
CA TYR A 139 10.44 10.75 1.51
C TYR A 139 9.52 10.75 0.28
N MET A 140 9.91 11.49 -0.77
CA MET A 140 9.21 11.47 -2.06
C MET A 140 9.33 10.11 -2.75
N GLY A 141 10.48 9.44 -2.66
CA GLY A 141 10.66 8.07 -3.15
C GLY A 141 9.68 7.09 -2.51
N GLN A 142 9.45 7.20 -1.19
CA GLN A 142 8.46 6.40 -0.46
C GLN A 142 7.04 6.67 -0.96
N ILE A 143 6.67 7.95 -1.16
CA ILE A 143 5.36 8.34 -1.69
C ILE A 143 5.17 7.80 -3.11
N MET A 144 6.13 8.03 -4.01
CA MET A 144 6.07 7.54 -5.39
C MET A 144 5.94 6.02 -5.47
N GLN A 145 6.71 5.29 -4.67
CA GLN A 145 6.63 3.84 -4.61
C GLN A 145 5.26 3.36 -4.12
N ARG A 146 4.67 4.05 -3.12
CA ARG A 146 3.32 3.77 -2.63
C ARG A 146 2.24 4.05 -3.70
N PHE A 147 2.46 5.02 -4.58
CA PHE A 147 1.57 5.35 -5.70
C PHE A 147 1.80 4.54 -6.98
N LYS A 148 2.74 3.58 -6.97
CA LYS A 148 3.14 2.85 -8.18
C LYS A 148 3.61 3.77 -9.31
N LEU A 149 4.29 4.85 -8.93
CA LEU A 149 4.95 5.77 -9.85
C LEU A 149 6.41 5.40 -10.00
N ASN A 150 6.96 5.65 -11.18
CA ASN A 150 8.38 5.57 -11.45
C ASN A 150 9.13 6.77 -10.82
N PRO A 151 10.47 6.81 -10.85
CA PRO A 151 11.27 7.91 -10.30
C PRO A 151 11.02 9.29 -10.91
N PHE A 152 10.28 9.38 -12.02
CA PHE A 152 9.89 10.63 -12.69
C PHE A 152 8.47 11.07 -12.33
N GLY A 153 7.81 10.38 -11.39
CA GLY A 153 6.45 10.71 -10.94
C GLY A 153 5.36 10.30 -11.95
N ALA A 154 5.67 9.44 -12.92
CA ALA A 154 4.69 8.93 -13.89
C ALA A 154 4.32 7.47 -13.61
N PRO A 155 3.12 6.99 -13.99
CA PRO A 155 2.76 5.58 -13.89
C PRO A 155 3.75 4.71 -14.67
N GLY A 156 4.23 3.61 -14.06
CA GLY A 156 5.18 2.72 -14.72
C GLY A 156 5.86 1.73 -13.79
N ASN A 157 7.08 1.30 -14.14
CA ASN A 157 7.86 0.43 -13.27
C ASN A 157 8.28 1.20 -12.01
N TYR A 158 7.62 0.86 -10.90
CA TYR A 158 7.80 1.50 -9.61
C TYR A 158 8.73 0.70 -8.68
N GLN A 159 9.17 -0.50 -9.08
CA GLN A 159 10.05 -1.32 -8.27
C GLN A 159 11.35 -0.56 -8.01
N ASN A 160 11.76 -0.53 -6.75
CA ASN A 160 12.95 0.21 -6.30
C ASN A 160 12.88 1.73 -6.49
N THR A 161 11.72 2.33 -6.77
CA THR A 161 11.61 3.80 -6.94
C THR A 161 12.14 4.55 -5.72
N CYS A 162 11.80 4.10 -4.50
CA CYS A 162 12.32 4.72 -3.29
C CYS A 162 13.86 4.69 -3.23
N LEU A 163 14.46 3.53 -3.55
CA LEU A 163 15.90 3.36 -3.56
C LEU A 163 16.56 4.23 -4.66
N ILE A 164 16.02 4.21 -5.88
CA ILE A 164 16.55 4.98 -7.02
C ILE A 164 16.48 6.48 -6.72
N CYS A 165 15.34 6.99 -6.27
CA CYS A 165 15.19 8.40 -5.90
C CYS A 165 16.16 8.79 -4.77
N THR A 166 16.30 7.94 -3.76
CA THR A 166 17.22 8.17 -2.64
C THR A 166 18.67 8.25 -3.12
N VAL A 167 19.14 7.25 -3.87
CA VAL A 167 20.53 7.18 -4.37
C VAL A 167 20.82 8.31 -5.35
N ALA A 168 19.90 8.62 -6.28
CA ALA A 168 20.07 9.71 -7.22
C ALA A 168 20.20 11.06 -6.49
N PHE A 169 19.33 11.31 -5.50
CA PHE A 169 19.35 12.54 -4.73
C PHE A 169 20.63 12.70 -3.90
N THR A 170 21.08 11.63 -3.22
CA THR A 170 22.32 11.68 -2.42
C THR A 170 23.55 11.90 -3.29
N ILE A 171 23.64 11.25 -4.46
CA ILE A 171 24.72 11.47 -5.44
C ILE A 171 24.71 12.92 -5.94
N LEU A 172 23.55 13.44 -6.34
CA LEU A 172 23.43 14.80 -6.86
C LEU A 172 23.85 15.85 -5.83
N ILE A 173 23.44 15.69 -4.57
CA ILE A 173 23.90 16.54 -3.47
C ILE A 173 25.42 16.41 -3.33
N ALA A 174 25.97 15.21 -3.15
CA ALA A 174 27.39 15.01 -2.95
C ALA A 174 28.25 15.63 -4.08
N VAL A 175 27.85 15.42 -5.34
CA VAL A 175 28.50 16.02 -6.51
C VAL A 175 28.41 17.55 -6.48
N SER A 176 27.26 18.12 -6.13
CA SER A 176 27.09 19.57 -5.97
C SER A 176 28.06 20.15 -4.93
N TRP A 177 28.21 19.50 -3.77
CA TRP A 177 29.15 19.92 -2.72
C TRP A 177 30.60 19.85 -3.19
N ILE A 178 31.00 18.76 -3.86
CA ILE A 178 32.37 18.58 -4.37
C ILE A 178 32.70 19.66 -5.42
N LEU A 179 31.79 19.90 -6.38
CA LEU A 179 32.01 20.91 -7.43
C LEU A 179 31.99 22.33 -6.89
N THR A 180 31.16 22.61 -5.88
CA THR A 180 31.17 23.90 -5.19
C THR A 180 32.52 24.11 -4.50
N ALA A 181 33.04 23.10 -3.79
CA ALA A 181 34.31 23.19 -3.07
C ALA A 181 35.53 23.25 -4.01
N ALA A 182 35.52 22.50 -5.11
CA ALA A 182 36.67 22.38 -6.01
C ALA A 182 36.73 23.49 -7.08
N ALA A 183 35.57 23.95 -7.56
CA ALA A 183 35.49 24.82 -8.74
C ALA A 183 34.61 26.07 -8.54
N ASN A 184 34.05 26.30 -7.34
CA ASN A 184 33.07 27.36 -7.06
C ASN A 184 31.82 27.30 -7.98
N VAL A 185 31.50 26.11 -8.49
CA VAL A 185 30.31 25.89 -9.32
C VAL A 185 29.15 25.47 -8.42
N ASN A 186 28.11 26.32 -8.33
CA ASN A 186 26.93 26.05 -7.52
C ASN A 186 25.83 25.32 -8.32
N LEU A 187 25.72 24.01 -8.15
CA LEU A 187 24.66 23.20 -8.79
C LEU A 187 23.36 23.12 -7.97
N ASN A 188 23.29 23.74 -6.79
CA ASN A 188 22.13 23.60 -5.91
C ASN A 188 20.84 24.13 -6.53
N LEU A 189 20.91 25.15 -7.38
CA LEU A 189 19.74 25.66 -8.11
C LEU A 189 19.17 24.60 -9.08
N ILE A 190 20.02 23.86 -9.77
CA ILE A 190 19.60 22.80 -10.69
C ILE A 190 18.95 21.66 -9.92
N VAL A 191 19.54 21.25 -8.80
CA VAL A 191 18.97 20.22 -7.91
C VAL A 191 17.61 20.67 -7.37
N LEU A 192 17.48 21.93 -6.95
CA LEU A 192 16.23 22.51 -6.47
C LEU A 192 15.14 22.52 -7.56
N ILE A 193 15.47 22.93 -8.78
CA ILE A 193 14.55 22.93 -9.92
C ILE A 193 14.09 21.50 -10.23
N TRP A 194 15.02 20.55 -10.29
CA TRP A 194 14.71 19.14 -10.56
C TRP A 194 13.77 18.56 -9.49
N MET A 195 14.05 18.79 -8.21
CA MET A 195 13.19 18.36 -7.10
C MET A 195 11.79 18.99 -7.18
N THR A 196 11.72 20.29 -7.49
CA THR A 196 10.45 21.00 -7.63
C THR A 196 9.60 20.39 -8.73
N ILE A 197 10.20 20.07 -9.88
CA ILE A 197 9.52 19.41 -11.01
C ILE A 197 9.03 18.02 -10.59
N ALA A 198 9.89 17.20 -9.95
CA ALA A 198 9.52 15.85 -9.53
C ALA A 198 8.34 15.85 -8.54
N ILE A 199 8.36 16.76 -7.56
CA ILE A 199 7.26 16.93 -6.60
C ILE A 199 5.99 17.39 -7.30
N ALA A 200 6.08 18.40 -8.18
CA ALA A 200 4.92 18.92 -8.90
C ALA A 200 4.27 17.88 -9.83
N LEU A 201 5.07 17.08 -10.54
CA LEU A 201 4.58 15.97 -11.38
C LEU A 201 3.90 14.89 -10.53
N THR A 202 4.52 14.49 -9.43
CA THR A 202 3.94 13.52 -8.49
C THR A 202 2.61 14.01 -7.94
N HIS A 203 2.55 15.26 -7.51
CA HIS A 203 1.33 15.88 -6.98
C HIS A 203 0.23 16.02 -8.05
N ARG A 204 0.60 16.29 -9.31
CA ARG A 204 -0.36 16.31 -10.41
C ARG A 204 -1.00 14.94 -10.63
N GLU A 205 -0.20 13.87 -10.68
CA GLU A 205 -0.74 12.51 -10.81
C GLU A 205 -1.57 12.10 -9.59
N PHE A 206 -1.15 12.52 -8.39
CA PHE A 206 -1.91 12.35 -7.16
C PHE A 206 -3.31 12.97 -7.26
N ARG A 207 -3.41 14.23 -7.69
CA ARG A 207 -4.71 14.90 -7.84
C ARG A 207 -5.59 14.26 -8.91
N LYS A 208 -5.00 13.82 -10.03
CA LYS A 208 -5.75 13.06 -11.05
C LYS A 208 -6.35 11.79 -10.46
N LYS A 209 -5.58 11.02 -9.70
CA LYS A 209 -6.04 9.77 -9.08
C LYS A 209 -7.22 9.98 -8.12
N TYR A 210 -7.21 11.06 -7.34
CA TYR A 210 -8.27 11.35 -6.36
C TYR A 210 -9.30 12.39 -6.83
N LEU A 211 -9.31 12.74 -8.12
CA LEU A 211 -10.21 13.74 -8.70
C LEU A 211 -10.21 15.09 -7.95
N ILE A 212 -9.06 15.49 -7.40
CA ILE A 212 -8.94 16.72 -6.60
C ILE A 212 -8.80 17.92 -7.56
N PRO A 213 -9.73 18.89 -7.54
CA PRO A 213 -9.66 20.04 -8.43
C PRO A 213 -8.48 20.95 -8.05
N PRO A 214 -7.85 21.63 -9.03
CA PRO A 214 -6.82 22.63 -8.75
C PRO A 214 -7.44 23.83 -8.00
N LYS A 215 -6.80 24.30 -6.93
CA LYS A 215 -7.39 25.30 -6.01
C LYS A 215 -7.09 26.78 -6.32
N CYS A 216 -6.13 27.14 -7.17
CA CYS A 216 -5.81 28.55 -7.44
C CYS A 216 -5.26 28.84 -8.86
N CYS A 217 -5.62 30.04 -9.37
CA CYS A 217 -5.08 30.75 -10.55
C CYS A 217 -5.36 30.15 -11.95
N GLY A 218 -6.64 29.88 -12.25
CA GLY A 218 -7.08 29.39 -13.56
C GLY A 218 -6.73 27.93 -13.81
N GLU A 219 -7.03 27.41 -15.02
CA GLU A 219 -6.72 26.02 -15.43
C GLU A 219 -5.20 25.71 -15.50
N SER A 220 -4.34 26.61 -15.02
CA SER A 220 -2.90 26.57 -15.28
C SER A 220 -2.11 25.90 -14.15
N CYS A 221 -1.10 25.12 -14.55
CA CYS A 221 -0.25 24.23 -13.74
C CYS A 221 0.61 24.92 -12.64
N TRP A 222 0.57 26.25 -12.52
CA TRP A 222 1.51 27.01 -11.69
C TRP A 222 1.30 26.86 -10.19
N GLY A 223 0.08 26.54 -9.75
CA GLY A 223 -0.22 26.35 -8.32
C GLY A 223 0.64 25.25 -7.69
N ASP A 224 0.83 24.14 -8.39
CA ASP A 224 1.61 23.01 -7.89
C ASP A 224 3.11 23.31 -7.87
N CYS A 225 3.62 23.95 -8.91
CA CYS A 225 5.03 24.35 -8.96
C CYS A 225 5.36 25.35 -7.83
N CYS A 226 4.47 26.30 -7.56
CA CYS A 226 4.61 27.25 -6.47
C CYS A 226 4.63 26.54 -5.11
N CYS A 227 3.66 25.65 -4.87
CA CYS A 227 3.60 24.89 -3.61
C CYS A 227 4.81 23.97 -3.45
N ALA A 228 5.26 23.31 -4.52
CA ALA A 228 6.44 22.46 -4.52
C ALA A 228 7.73 23.24 -4.23
N LEU A 229 7.87 24.45 -4.79
CA LEU A 229 9.05 25.29 -4.62
C LEU A 229 9.14 25.88 -3.21
N TRP A 230 8.06 26.47 -2.70
CA TRP A 230 8.07 27.21 -1.44
C TRP A 230 7.73 26.35 -0.22
N CYS A 231 7.03 25.24 -0.42
CA CYS A 231 6.49 24.43 0.66
C CYS A 231 6.51 22.92 0.34
N GLY A 232 7.57 22.48 -0.36
CA GLY A 232 7.68 21.10 -0.86
C GLY A 232 7.54 20.02 0.23
N CYS A 233 8.06 20.27 1.44
CA CYS A 233 7.92 19.33 2.56
C CYS A 233 6.46 19.18 3.02
N CYS A 234 5.71 20.29 3.15
CA CYS A 234 4.30 20.23 3.53
C CYS A 234 3.43 19.62 2.44
N LEU A 235 3.75 19.88 1.16
CA LEU A 235 3.09 19.22 0.03
C LEU A 235 3.31 17.69 0.06
N ALA A 236 4.55 17.25 0.33
CA ALA A 236 4.85 15.83 0.48
C ALA A 236 4.11 15.20 1.68
N ILE A 237 4.08 15.88 2.83
CA ILE A 237 3.36 15.42 4.02
C ILE A 237 1.85 15.34 3.76
N GLN A 238 1.29 16.31 3.05
CA GLN A 238 -0.13 16.30 2.67
C GLN A 238 -0.47 15.09 1.80
N MET A 239 0.38 14.78 0.81
CA MET A 239 0.22 13.58 -0.02
C MET A 239 0.33 12.30 0.82
N ASP A 240 1.34 12.19 1.68
CA ASP A 240 1.55 11.03 2.56
C ASP A 240 0.37 10.79 3.50
N ARG A 241 -0.07 11.81 4.24
CA ARG A 241 -1.20 11.72 5.19
C ARG A 241 -2.53 11.43 4.49
N HIS A 242 -2.67 11.77 3.21
CA HIS A 242 -3.89 11.47 2.47
C HIS A 242 -3.99 9.98 2.09
N THR A 243 -2.87 9.26 1.98
CA THR A 243 -2.93 7.87 1.52
C THR A 243 -3.33 6.86 2.58
N HIS A 244 -3.25 7.21 3.85
CA HIS A 244 -3.42 6.27 4.95
C HIS A 244 -4.00 6.98 6.17
N ASP A 245 -4.68 6.24 7.03
CA ASP A 245 -5.05 6.75 8.33
C ASP A 245 -3.85 6.62 9.29
N GLU A 246 -3.26 7.75 9.66
CA GLU A 246 -2.10 7.80 10.54
C GLU A 246 -2.36 7.32 11.98
N LYS A 247 -3.64 7.26 12.39
CA LYS A 247 -4.01 6.69 13.69
C LYS A 247 -3.87 5.17 13.70
N ILE A 248 -4.06 4.55 12.54
CA ILE A 248 -4.00 3.09 12.35
C ILE A 248 -2.60 2.68 11.91
N TYR A 249 -2.04 3.34 10.90
CA TYR A 249 -0.73 3.03 10.33
C TYR A 249 0.24 4.18 10.60
N LYS A 250 1.06 4.04 11.63
CA LYS A 250 2.10 5.03 11.94
C LYS A 250 3.19 5.03 10.86
N TYR A 251 3.70 6.22 10.55
CA TYR A 251 4.86 6.37 9.67
C TYR A 251 6.07 5.61 10.23
N GLN A 252 6.76 4.87 9.36
CA GLN A 252 8.01 4.18 9.69
C GLN A 252 9.12 4.64 8.75
N CYS A 253 10.12 5.29 9.32
CA CYS A 253 11.33 5.65 8.61
C CYS A 253 12.03 4.39 8.06
N CYS A 254 12.80 4.53 6.98
CA CYS A 254 13.62 3.48 6.38
C CYS A 254 12.85 2.27 5.80
N THR A 255 11.53 2.34 5.67
CA THR A 255 10.75 1.37 4.91
C THR A 255 10.60 1.83 3.46
N ASN A 256 10.36 0.90 2.53
CA ASN A 256 10.22 1.21 1.10
C ASN A 256 9.01 2.11 0.79
N THR A 257 7.97 2.05 1.63
CA THR A 257 6.72 2.80 1.44
C THR A 257 6.47 3.82 2.53
N GLY A 258 7.30 3.91 3.57
CA GLY A 258 7.03 4.75 4.74
C GLY A 258 5.97 4.20 5.72
N LEU A 259 5.47 2.97 5.50
CA LEU A 259 4.46 2.30 6.34
C LEU A 259 4.93 0.92 6.79
N SER A 260 4.30 0.38 7.83
CA SER A 260 4.49 -1.00 8.28
C SER A 260 4.04 -2.02 7.24
N GLN A 261 4.61 -3.23 7.24
CA GLN A 261 4.30 -4.31 6.29
C GLN A 261 2.81 -4.74 6.26
N GLY A 262 2.05 -4.49 7.34
CA GLY A 262 0.61 -4.76 7.40
C GLY A 262 -0.29 -3.64 6.90
N ALA A 263 0.27 -2.55 6.36
CA ALA A 263 -0.52 -1.46 5.81
C ALA A 263 -1.14 -1.88 4.46
N PRO A 264 -2.40 -1.49 4.20
CA PRO A 264 -3.08 -1.81 2.95
C PRO A 264 -2.34 -1.14 1.79
N GLU A 265 -2.24 -1.87 0.68
CA GLU A 265 -1.76 -1.30 -0.56
C GLU A 265 -2.79 -0.28 -1.08
N ILE A 266 -2.34 0.91 -1.47
CA ILE A 266 -3.23 1.89 -2.08
C ILE A 266 -3.62 1.36 -3.46
N VAL A 267 -4.90 1.03 -3.63
CA VAL A 267 -5.49 0.73 -4.95
C VAL A 267 -5.73 2.04 -5.70
#